data_AF-A0A9N9SJE6-F1
#
_entry.id   AF-A0A9N9SJE6-F1
#
_cell.length_a   1.000
_cell.length_b   1.000
_cell.length_c   1.000
_cell.angle_alpha   90.00
_cell.angle_beta   90.00
_cell.angle_gamma   90.00
#
_symmetry.space_group_name_H-M   'P 1'
#
loop_
_entity.id
_entity.type
_entity.pdbx_description
1 polymer ?
#
loop_
_entity_poly.entity_id
_entity_poly.type
_entity_poly.pdbx_seq_one_letter_code
_entity_poly.pdbx_strand_id
1 'polypeptide(L)'
;MANFQIHEDVENDYPHVAAKKLLTAHAEGNKHGQKKHFLENRETLRMIENGTRVDGKKVKLWKNDNEKEIIKQEQKNQPEVEELFLKVEKENKLLRPKKERDSFPLSLLHNDEYKQEIWRYLRYMEESSSRPKSSYMMKQVDINWQSRSILIDWLSSVAEEYKFCDETFHLSVNYIDRFLNHISVVRQKFQLVGAAAMMVATKMEEYQPIDSREWSYLTGDTFSPKQVLKMEQLILKVLNYKMHAPTIHGFIQQLSTDYGIDEKTLHLAMYLSELVLLEGATYLDHYPSKLASACVALARFLLSKRQAWPGELRRASGYSLAELGPVVRRQHETFRNSPTRELKAIRTKYSSPKFSRVALVRPRNLVGDEFDKEE
;
A
#
# COMPACT_ATOMS: atom_id res chain seq x y z
N MET A 1 31.20 -5.88 -21.04
CA MET A 1 30.86 -6.34 -19.68
C MET A 1 31.58 -5.43 -18.70
N ALA A 2 30.85 -4.55 -18.00
CA ALA A 2 31.48 -3.66 -17.02
C ALA A 2 31.42 -4.35 -15.65
N ASN A 3 32.59 -4.69 -15.10
CA ASN A 3 32.73 -5.12 -13.71
C ASN A 3 32.61 -3.90 -12.81
N PHE A 4 31.59 -3.88 -11.95
CA PHE A 4 31.44 -2.85 -10.92
C PHE A 4 31.72 -3.45 -9.55
N GLN A 5 32.72 -2.88 -8.89
CA GLN A 5 33.08 -3.16 -7.51
C GLN A 5 32.19 -2.29 -6.60
N ILE A 6 31.42 -2.91 -5.71
CA ILE A 6 30.58 -2.21 -4.73
C ILE A 6 31.52 -1.80 -3.60
N HIS A 7 31.70 -0.50 -3.38
CA HIS A 7 32.32 0.00 -2.16
C HIS A 7 31.36 -0.22 -0.99
N GLU A 8 31.80 -0.92 0.05
CA GLU A 8 31.08 -1.01 1.32
C GLU A 8 31.20 0.32 2.04
N ASP A 9 30.08 1.06 2.15
CA ASP A 9 30.01 2.20 3.05
C ASP A 9 30.16 1.71 4.49
N VAL A 10 31.18 2.24 5.17
CA VAL A 10 31.54 1.89 6.54
C VAL A 10 30.42 2.27 7.50
N GLU A 11 30.15 1.38 8.44
CA GLU A 11 29.25 1.53 9.58
C GLU A 11 29.49 2.83 10.38
N ASN A 12 28.74 3.92 10.14
CA ASN A 12 28.20 4.83 11.19
C ASN A 12 27.51 6.13 10.76
N ASP A 13 27.38 6.47 9.48
CA ASP A 13 27.07 7.87 9.08
C ASP A 13 25.60 8.34 9.08
N TYR A 14 24.75 7.96 10.06
CA TYR A 14 23.43 8.60 10.21
C TYR A 14 23.10 9.01 11.66
N PRO A 15 22.93 10.32 11.95
CA PRO A 15 22.77 10.82 13.32
C PRO A 15 21.49 10.32 14.01
N HIS A 16 21.68 9.75 15.20
CA HIS A 16 20.70 9.10 16.08
C HIS A 16 19.66 10.03 16.76
N VAL A 17 19.63 11.34 16.45
CA VAL A 17 18.94 12.34 17.30
C VAL A 17 17.49 12.62 16.86
N ALA A 18 17.16 12.49 15.57
CA ALA A 18 15.81 12.80 15.06
C ALA A 18 14.72 11.86 15.63
N ALA A 19 15.07 10.61 15.95
CA ALA A 19 14.14 9.65 16.54
C ALA A 19 13.73 10.00 17.98
N LYS A 20 14.59 10.71 18.74
CA LYS A 20 14.35 10.97 20.17
C LYS A 20 13.36 12.10 20.43
N LYS A 21 13.24 13.06 19.50
CA LYS A 21 12.25 14.17 19.59
C LYS A 21 10.83 13.75 19.18
N LEU A 22 10.69 12.72 18.34
CA LEU A 22 9.38 12.16 17.94
C LEU A 22 8.80 11.22 19.02
N LEU A 23 9.67 10.51 19.75
CA LEU A 23 9.30 9.61 20.86
C LEU A 23 8.55 10.30 22.01
N THR A 24 8.87 11.56 22.32
CA THR A 24 8.21 12.30 23.40
C THR A 24 6.85 12.87 23.01
N ALA A 25 6.62 13.16 21.71
CA ALA A 25 5.35 13.73 21.24
C ALA A 25 4.23 12.68 21.06
N HIS A 26 4.58 11.41 20.82
CA HIS A 26 3.59 10.32 20.69
C HIS A 26 3.24 9.62 22.01
N ALA A 27 4.00 9.86 23.08
CA ALA A 27 3.76 9.23 24.38
C ALA A 27 2.51 9.75 25.12
N GLU A 28 1.97 10.92 24.74
CA GLU A 28 0.83 11.55 25.44
C GLU A 28 -0.53 11.33 24.76
N GLY A 29 -0.61 10.56 23.68
CA GLY A 29 -1.84 10.26 22.95
C GLY A 29 -2.43 8.88 23.26
N ASN A 30 -3.39 8.83 24.19
CA ASN A 30 -4.13 7.64 24.62
C ASN A 30 -4.88 6.91 23.48
N LYS A 31 -4.73 5.57 23.37
CA LYS A 31 -5.83 4.57 23.23
C LYS A 31 -5.32 3.13 23.32
N HIS A 32 -5.40 2.58 24.53
CA HIS A 32 -5.02 1.21 24.93
C HIS A 32 -5.82 0.05 24.27
N GLY A 33 -6.71 0.31 23.30
CA GLY A 33 -7.50 -0.71 22.61
C GLY A 33 -6.90 -1.24 21.31
N GLN A 34 -6.15 -0.42 20.56
CA GLN A 34 -5.64 -0.76 19.23
C GLN A 34 -4.32 -1.55 19.26
N LYS A 35 -3.52 -1.40 20.34
CA LYS A 35 -2.32 -2.22 20.58
C LYS A 35 -2.61 -3.72 20.67
N LYS A 36 -3.83 -4.11 21.07
CA LYS A 36 -4.20 -5.53 21.27
C LYS A 36 -4.36 -6.27 19.93
N HIS A 37 -5.01 -5.64 18.95
CA HIS A 37 -5.17 -6.20 17.60
C HIS A 37 -3.83 -6.25 16.83
N PHE A 38 -2.94 -5.28 17.05
CA PHE A 38 -1.58 -5.28 16.52
C PHE A 38 -0.73 -6.43 17.09
N LEU A 39 -0.89 -6.74 18.38
CA LEU A 39 -0.24 -7.88 19.04
C LEU A 39 -0.85 -9.24 18.63
N GLU A 40 -2.15 -9.31 18.38
CA GLU A 40 -2.82 -10.53 17.89
C GLU A 40 -2.37 -10.89 16.47
N ASN A 41 -2.26 -9.91 15.56
CA ASN A 41 -1.63 -10.14 14.23
C ASN A 41 -0.14 -10.52 14.33
N ARG A 42 0.54 -10.09 15.39
CA ARG A 42 1.92 -10.49 15.70
C ARG A 42 2.03 -11.98 16.04
N GLU A 43 0.99 -12.59 16.61
CA GLU A 43 0.97 -14.03 16.88
C GLU A 43 0.63 -14.85 15.64
N THR A 44 -0.28 -14.38 14.78
CA THR A 44 -0.58 -15.03 13.49
C THR A 44 0.61 -15.01 12.52
N LEU A 45 1.40 -13.93 12.51
CA LEU A 45 2.65 -13.86 11.76
C LEU A 45 3.75 -14.77 12.36
N ARG A 46 3.80 -14.93 13.69
CA ARG A 46 4.69 -15.89 14.34
C ARG A 46 4.33 -17.35 14.08
N MET A 47 3.05 -17.66 13.85
CA MET A 47 2.58 -19.00 13.43
C MET A 47 3.07 -19.35 12.02
N ILE A 48 3.38 -18.35 11.19
CA ILE A 48 3.97 -18.54 9.87
C ILE A 48 5.47 -18.84 9.95
N GLU A 49 6.13 -18.39 11.01
CA GLU A 49 7.58 -18.54 11.22
C GLU A 49 7.97 -19.78 12.02
N ASN A 50 7.11 -20.31 12.90
CA ASN A 50 7.50 -21.34 13.85
C ASN A 50 6.76 -22.66 13.61
N GLY A 51 7.31 -23.48 12.71
CA GLY A 51 7.26 -24.93 12.91
C GLY A 51 8.02 -25.25 14.21
N THR A 52 7.34 -25.93 15.14
CA THR A 52 7.81 -26.58 16.36
C THR A 52 9.14 -26.09 16.97
N ARG A 53 9.04 -25.45 18.14
CA ARG A 53 10.18 -25.01 18.96
C ARG A 53 10.90 -26.21 19.60
N VAL A 54 12.24 -26.23 19.53
CA VAL A 54 13.10 -26.95 20.49
C VAL A 54 14.24 -26.03 20.93
N ASP A 55 14.27 -25.72 22.23
CA ASP A 55 15.33 -25.22 23.13
C ASP A 55 16.44 -24.29 22.58
N GLY A 56 16.70 -23.09 23.10
CA GLY A 56 16.77 -22.70 24.50
C GLY A 56 18.23 -22.60 24.98
N LYS A 57 18.98 -21.54 24.60
CA LYS A 57 20.20 -21.06 25.31
C LYS A 57 20.66 -19.67 24.84
N LYS A 58 20.97 -18.78 25.81
CA LYS A 58 21.56 -17.45 25.62
C LYS A 58 23.07 -17.56 25.33
N VAL A 59 23.59 -16.78 24.38
CA VAL A 59 25.05 -16.62 24.17
C VAL A 59 25.46 -15.16 24.45
N LYS A 60 26.53 -14.97 25.23
CA LYS A 60 27.14 -13.68 25.57
C LYS A 60 28.02 -13.18 24.40
N LEU A 61 27.86 -11.91 24.02
CA LEU A 61 28.78 -11.23 23.08
C LEU A 61 30.02 -10.70 23.82
N TRP A 62 31.20 -10.90 23.21
CA TRP A 62 32.47 -10.30 23.59
C TRP A 62 32.62 -8.91 22.95
N LYS A 63 33.22 -7.95 23.67
CA LYS A 63 33.57 -6.61 23.17
C LYS A 63 35.09 -6.52 22.98
N ASN A 64 35.55 -6.04 21.82
CA ASN A 64 36.96 -5.71 21.56
C ASN A 64 37.20 -4.21 21.77
N ASP A 65 38.39 -3.86 22.27
CA ASP A 65 38.73 -2.51 22.76
C ASP A 65 38.95 -1.44 21.66
N ASN A 66 39.01 -1.81 20.39
CA ASN A 66 39.17 -0.87 19.26
C ASN A 66 37.91 -0.03 18.96
N GLU A 67 36.71 -0.48 19.36
CA GLU A 67 35.47 0.29 19.15
C GLU A 67 35.38 1.54 20.05
N LYS A 68 36.11 1.57 21.18
CA LYS A 68 36.02 2.69 22.14
C LYS A 68 36.73 3.96 21.67
N GLU A 69 37.73 3.85 20.80
CA GLU A 69 38.47 5.01 20.29
C GLU A 69 37.75 5.69 19.12
N ILE A 70 37.08 4.91 18.26
CA ILE A 70 36.28 5.42 17.13
C ILE A 70 35.10 6.26 17.65
N ILE A 71 34.40 5.76 18.68
CA ILE A 71 33.28 6.47 19.33
C ILE A 71 33.71 7.80 19.96
N LYS A 72 34.96 7.92 20.43
CA LYS A 72 35.48 9.17 21.03
C LYS A 72 35.78 10.25 19.99
N GLN A 73 36.17 9.88 18.77
CA GLN A 73 36.38 10.84 17.68
C GLN A 73 35.06 11.31 17.07
N GLU A 74 34.08 10.41 16.92
CA GLU A 74 32.73 10.75 16.42
C GLU A 74 31.97 11.72 17.35
N GLN A 75 32.12 11.57 18.68
CA GLN A 75 31.52 12.50 19.66
C GLN A 75 32.09 13.93 19.59
N LYS A 76 33.28 14.11 19.01
CA LYS A 76 33.95 15.41 18.93
C LYS A 76 33.48 16.26 17.73
N ASN A 77 33.04 15.62 16.65
CA ASN A 77 32.56 16.26 15.41
C ASN A 77 31.03 16.45 15.37
N GLN A 78 30.32 15.84 16.33
CA GLN A 78 28.87 15.91 16.47
C GLN A 78 28.27 17.33 16.61
N PRO A 79 28.88 18.31 17.32
CA PRO A 79 28.27 19.64 17.47
C PRO A 79 28.31 20.47 16.17
N GLU A 80 29.28 20.24 15.28
CA GLU A 80 29.44 21.01 14.04
C GLU A 80 28.40 20.60 12.97
N VAL A 81 28.10 19.29 12.89
CA VAL A 81 27.06 18.75 12.01
C VAL A 81 25.67 19.21 12.48
N GLU A 82 25.42 19.22 13.79
CA GLU A 82 24.14 19.62 14.36
C GLU A 82 23.86 21.13 14.15
N GLU A 83 24.90 21.96 14.16
CA GLU A 83 24.80 23.40 13.84
C GLU A 83 24.46 23.63 12.36
N LEU A 84 25.09 22.88 11.44
CA LEU A 84 24.79 22.91 10.00
C LEU A 84 23.35 22.48 9.70
N PHE A 85 22.86 21.39 10.32
CA PHE A 85 21.47 20.96 10.17
C PHE A 85 20.47 22.01 10.68
N LEU A 86 20.75 22.64 11.83
CA LEU A 86 19.89 23.71 12.36
C LEU A 86 19.86 24.95 11.46
N LYS A 87 20.99 25.24 10.79
CA LYS A 87 21.12 26.36 9.85
C LYS A 87 20.28 26.12 8.60
N VAL A 88 20.38 24.93 8.01
CA VAL A 88 19.57 24.49 6.87
C VAL A 88 18.07 24.45 7.22
N GLU A 89 17.70 24.00 8.42
CA GLU A 89 16.30 23.98 8.87
C GLU A 89 15.73 25.40 9.06
N LYS A 90 16.55 26.35 9.55
CA LYS A 90 16.17 27.77 9.66
C LYS A 90 16.05 28.44 8.29
N GLU A 91 16.96 28.17 7.37
CA GLU A 91 16.90 28.68 5.99
C GLU A 91 15.68 28.13 5.24
N ASN A 92 15.35 26.84 5.41
CA ASN A 92 14.16 26.24 4.80
C ASN A 92 12.84 26.71 5.44
N LYS A 93 12.83 27.13 6.71
CA LYS A 93 11.65 27.76 7.34
C LYS A 93 11.31 29.12 6.72
N LEU A 94 12.30 29.84 6.17
CA LEU A 94 12.10 31.12 5.48
C LEU A 94 11.56 30.97 4.05
N LEU A 95 11.66 29.79 3.45
CA LEU A 95 11.16 29.47 2.11
C LEU A 95 9.72 28.94 2.10
N ARG A 96 9.01 28.95 3.24
CA ARG A 96 7.59 28.59 3.25
C ARG A 96 6.83 29.53 2.31
N PRO A 97 6.11 29.01 1.30
CA PRO A 97 5.29 29.85 0.44
C PRO A 97 4.30 30.62 1.31
N LYS A 98 4.36 31.96 1.24
CA LYS A 98 3.39 32.84 1.86
C LYS A 98 2.02 32.52 1.25
N LYS A 99 1.11 31.99 2.09
CA LYS A 99 -0.34 31.87 1.87
C LYS A 99 -0.71 31.32 0.48
N GLU A 100 -0.98 30.02 0.41
CA GLU A 100 -1.57 29.38 -0.77
C GLU A 100 -2.69 30.27 -1.33
N ARG A 101 -2.55 30.65 -2.60
CA ARG A 101 -3.65 31.28 -3.33
C ARG A 101 -4.78 30.26 -3.40
N ASP A 102 -5.86 30.53 -2.70
CA ASP A 102 -7.15 29.88 -2.90
C ASP A 102 -7.47 29.94 -4.41
N SER A 103 -7.39 28.81 -5.12
CA SER A 103 -7.83 28.54 -6.51
C SER A 103 -6.85 27.79 -7.43
N PHE A 104 -5.90 27.00 -6.91
CA PHE A 104 -5.44 25.84 -7.68
C PHE A 104 -6.45 24.70 -7.48
N PRO A 105 -6.97 24.04 -8.54
CA PRO A 105 -7.85 22.90 -8.37
C PRO A 105 -7.16 21.86 -7.47
N LEU A 106 -7.88 21.42 -6.42
CA LEU A 106 -7.40 20.56 -5.34
C LEU A 106 -6.78 19.21 -5.80
N SER A 107 -6.88 18.87 -7.09
CA SER A 107 -6.15 17.78 -7.75
C SER A 107 -6.26 17.95 -9.28
N LEU A 108 -5.22 17.54 -10.03
CA LEU A 108 -5.18 17.54 -11.51
C LEU A 108 -6.42 16.83 -12.12
N LEU A 109 -6.99 15.87 -11.40
CA LEU A 109 -8.19 15.12 -11.79
C LEU A 109 -9.45 16.00 -11.91
N HIS A 110 -9.49 17.16 -11.27
CA HIS A 110 -10.63 18.08 -11.31
C HIS A 110 -10.55 19.09 -12.46
N ASN A 111 -9.51 19.01 -13.29
CA ASN A 111 -9.38 19.88 -14.45
C ASN A 111 -10.07 19.24 -15.67
N ASP A 112 -11.20 19.82 -16.06
CA ASP A 112 -11.99 19.38 -17.22
C ASP A 112 -11.22 19.38 -18.54
N GLU A 113 -10.16 20.20 -18.65
CA GLU A 113 -9.31 20.28 -19.84
C GLU A 113 -8.49 19.00 -20.04
N TYR A 114 -7.97 18.40 -18.97
CA TYR A 114 -7.01 17.29 -19.04
C TYR A 114 -7.59 15.92 -18.70
N LYS A 115 -8.83 15.85 -18.18
CA LYS A 115 -9.42 14.60 -17.70
C LYS A 115 -9.44 13.49 -18.76
N GLN A 116 -9.70 13.84 -20.02
CA GLN A 116 -9.74 12.85 -21.11
C GLN A 116 -8.34 12.37 -21.50
N GLU A 117 -7.36 13.26 -21.58
CA GLU A 117 -5.96 12.87 -21.83
C GLU A 117 -5.40 12.02 -20.70
N ILE A 118 -5.70 12.38 -19.45
CA ILE A 118 -5.29 11.61 -18.28
C ILE A 118 -5.89 10.21 -18.33
N TRP A 119 -7.19 10.07 -18.62
CA TRP A 119 -7.84 8.76 -18.75
C TRP A 119 -7.14 7.92 -19.82
N ARG A 120 -6.95 8.50 -21.01
CA ARG A 120 -6.31 7.81 -22.15
C ARG A 120 -4.86 7.42 -21.83
N TYR A 121 -4.12 8.28 -21.14
CA TYR A 121 -2.76 8.00 -20.71
C TYR A 121 -2.71 6.86 -19.69
N LEU A 122 -3.59 6.86 -18.68
CA LEU A 122 -3.66 5.77 -17.70
C LEU A 122 -4.04 4.44 -18.36
N ARG A 123 -4.97 4.44 -19.32
CA ARG A 123 -5.34 3.27 -20.14
C ARG A 123 -4.15 2.76 -20.96
N TYR A 124 -3.43 3.66 -21.64
CA TYR A 124 -2.20 3.31 -22.36
C TYR A 124 -1.14 2.73 -21.42
N MET A 125 -0.99 3.30 -20.22
CA MET A 125 -0.02 2.84 -19.23
C MET A 125 -0.37 1.46 -18.67
N GLU A 126 -1.64 1.13 -18.40
CA GLU A 126 -2.01 -0.21 -17.91
C GLU A 126 -1.83 -1.31 -18.97
N GLU A 127 -1.92 -0.94 -20.26
CA GLU A 127 -1.70 -1.84 -21.40
C GLU A 127 -0.21 -2.03 -21.73
N SER A 128 0.57 -0.95 -21.67
CA SER A 128 2.01 -0.96 -22.00
C SER A 128 2.91 -1.35 -20.83
N SER A 129 2.42 -1.26 -19.59
CA SER A 129 3.18 -1.67 -18.40
C SER A 129 3.31 -3.19 -18.31
N SER A 130 4.41 -3.64 -17.71
CA SER A 130 4.60 -5.06 -17.38
C SER A 130 3.65 -5.45 -16.24
N ARG A 131 2.40 -5.80 -16.58
CA ARG A 131 1.40 -6.27 -15.62
C ARG A 131 1.76 -7.65 -15.08
N PRO A 132 1.75 -7.85 -13.76
CA PRO A 132 1.95 -9.18 -13.18
C PRO A 132 0.76 -10.08 -13.58
N LYS A 133 1.07 -11.28 -14.08
CA LYS A 133 0.06 -12.30 -14.38
C LYS A 133 -0.11 -13.21 -13.19
N SER A 134 -1.31 -13.72 -12.94
CA SER A 134 -1.58 -14.64 -11.82
C SER A 134 -0.64 -15.88 -11.83
N SER A 135 -0.19 -16.29 -13.01
CA SER A 135 0.77 -17.39 -13.20
C SER A 135 2.12 -17.18 -12.51
N TYR A 136 2.50 -15.96 -12.08
CA TYR A 136 3.77 -15.77 -11.38
C TYR A 136 3.86 -16.60 -10.11
N MET A 137 2.73 -16.86 -9.45
CA MET A 137 2.72 -17.63 -8.20
C MET A 137 3.14 -19.08 -8.43
N MET A 138 3.02 -19.62 -9.65
CA MET A 138 3.51 -20.96 -9.99
C MET A 138 5.03 -21.06 -9.97
N LYS A 139 5.75 -19.94 -10.10
CA LYS A 139 7.23 -19.89 -10.03
C LYS A 139 7.73 -19.79 -8.58
N GLN A 140 6.83 -19.53 -7.63
CA GLN A 140 7.16 -19.34 -6.23
C GLN A 140 7.12 -20.69 -5.52
N VAL A 141 8.24 -21.13 -4.96
CA VAL A 141 8.36 -22.43 -4.29
C VAL A 141 7.87 -22.37 -2.84
N ASP A 142 8.17 -21.27 -2.14
CA ASP A 142 7.99 -21.15 -0.68
C ASP A 142 6.81 -20.25 -0.27
N ILE A 143 6.18 -19.54 -1.22
CA ILE A 143 5.04 -18.66 -0.97
C ILE A 143 3.84 -19.07 -1.83
N ASN A 144 2.64 -18.79 -1.33
CA ASN A 144 1.39 -19.05 -2.05
C ASN A 144 0.42 -17.86 -1.90
N TRP A 145 -0.74 -17.96 -2.55
CA TRP A 145 -1.78 -16.92 -2.50
C TRP A 145 -2.24 -16.60 -1.08
N GLN A 146 -2.34 -17.60 -0.20
CA GLN A 146 -2.72 -17.38 1.19
C GLN A 146 -1.69 -16.53 1.93
N SER A 147 -0.39 -16.84 1.78
CA SER A 147 0.69 -16.01 2.34
C SER A 147 0.63 -14.58 1.82
N ARG A 148 0.36 -14.39 0.51
CA ARG A 148 0.18 -13.05 -0.08
C ARG A 148 -1.01 -12.31 0.54
N SER A 149 -2.17 -12.95 0.68
CA SER A 149 -3.34 -12.32 1.28
C SER A 149 -3.08 -11.91 2.74
N ILE A 150 -2.37 -12.74 3.52
CA ILE A 150 -1.95 -12.39 4.89
C ILE A 150 -1.05 -11.15 4.90
N LEU A 151 -0.07 -11.07 3.99
CA LEU A 151 0.81 -9.91 3.88
C LEU A 151 0.03 -8.62 3.56
N ILE A 152 -0.91 -8.70 2.61
CA ILE A 152 -1.72 -7.55 2.20
C ILE A 152 -2.68 -7.10 3.29
N ASP A 153 -3.30 -8.03 4.03
CA ASP A 153 -4.15 -7.71 5.18
C ASP A 153 -3.35 -6.99 6.30
N TRP A 154 -2.12 -7.45 6.56
CA TRP A 154 -1.20 -6.76 7.46
C TRP A 154 -0.84 -5.35 6.95
N LEU A 155 -0.49 -5.20 5.67
CA LEU A 155 -0.18 -3.89 5.08
C LEU A 155 -1.37 -2.93 5.11
N SER A 156 -2.60 -3.41 4.95
CA SER A 156 -3.82 -2.60 5.08
C SER A 156 -3.98 -2.08 6.51
N SER A 157 -3.68 -2.92 7.52
CA SER A 157 -3.66 -2.49 8.92
C SER A 157 -2.61 -1.40 9.18
N VAL A 158 -1.41 -1.56 8.63
CA VAL A 158 -0.34 -0.57 8.76
C VAL A 158 -0.74 0.75 8.08
N ALA A 159 -1.30 0.69 6.87
CA ALA A 159 -1.73 1.88 6.14
C ALA A 159 -2.80 2.67 6.91
N GLU A 160 -3.76 2.01 7.56
CA GLU A 160 -4.77 2.71 8.37
C GLU A 160 -4.18 3.31 9.66
N GLU A 161 -3.23 2.62 10.32
CA GLU A 161 -2.58 3.12 11.54
C GLU A 161 -1.76 4.39 11.28
N TYR A 162 -0.97 4.40 10.21
CA TYR A 162 -0.16 5.56 9.81
C TYR A 162 -0.92 6.55 8.93
N LYS A 163 -2.19 6.27 8.62
CA LYS A 163 -3.09 7.11 7.82
C LYS A 163 -2.53 7.44 6.44
N PHE A 164 -1.87 6.47 5.81
CA PHE A 164 -1.48 6.60 4.41
C PHE A 164 -2.71 6.73 3.52
N CYS A 165 -2.55 7.41 2.39
CA CYS A 165 -3.57 7.44 1.38
C CYS A 165 -3.78 6.05 0.75
N ASP A 166 -4.98 5.81 0.22
CA ASP A 166 -5.32 4.52 -0.36
C ASP A 166 -4.50 4.22 -1.64
N GLU A 167 -4.03 5.27 -2.34
CA GLU A 167 -3.14 5.14 -3.50
C GLU A 167 -1.79 4.51 -3.10
N THR A 168 -1.19 4.94 -1.99
CA THR A 168 0.02 4.34 -1.41
C THR A 168 -0.16 2.83 -1.19
N PHE A 169 -1.30 2.42 -0.63
CA PHE A 169 -1.61 1.00 -0.42
C PHE A 169 -1.71 0.25 -1.76
N HIS A 170 -2.43 0.79 -2.75
CA HIS A 170 -2.58 0.15 -4.05
C HIS A 170 -1.24 0.02 -4.80
N LEU A 171 -0.40 1.06 -4.77
CA LEU A 171 0.94 1.03 -5.35
C LEU A 171 1.85 0.01 -4.66
N SER A 172 1.79 -0.09 -3.33
CA SER A 172 2.57 -1.10 -2.60
C SER A 172 2.26 -2.52 -3.07
N VAL A 173 0.97 -2.85 -3.27
CA VAL A 173 0.53 -4.16 -3.78
C VAL A 173 0.99 -4.35 -5.22
N ASN A 174 0.89 -3.32 -6.06
CA ASN A 174 1.42 -3.34 -7.43
C ASN A 174 2.92 -3.68 -7.46
N TYR A 175 3.70 -3.06 -6.58
CA TYR A 175 5.15 -3.28 -6.49
C TYR A 175 5.47 -4.70 -6.04
N ILE A 176 4.75 -5.22 -5.03
CA ILE A 176 4.90 -6.60 -4.56
C ILE A 176 4.64 -7.57 -5.71
N ASP A 177 3.49 -7.46 -6.39
CA ASP A 177 3.12 -8.41 -7.45
C ASP A 177 4.09 -8.36 -8.64
N ARG A 178 4.52 -7.16 -9.05
CA ARG A 178 5.52 -7.03 -10.13
C ARG A 178 6.88 -7.55 -9.71
N PHE A 179 7.28 -7.35 -8.45
CA PHE A 179 8.53 -7.88 -7.94
C PHE A 179 8.52 -9.43 -7.93
N LEU A 180 7.45 -10.03 -7.41
CA LEU A 180 7.27 -11.50 -7.39
C LEU A 180 7.15 -12.12 -8.79
N ASN A 181 6.78 -11.33 -9.80
CA ASN A 181 6.79 -11.78 -11.19
C ASN A 181 8.21 -12.08 -11.73
N HIS A 182 9.23 -11.44 -11.16
CA HIS A 182 10.63 -11.57 -11.57
C HIS A 182 11.51 -12.31 -10.55
N ILE A 183 11.20 -12.23 -9.26
CA ILE A 183 12.04 -12.75 -8.18
C ILE A 183 11.28 -13.82 -7.39
N SER A 184 11.89 -14.99 -7.25
CA SER A 184 11.44 -16.02 -6.29
C SER A 184 11.85 -15.62 -4.88
N VAL A 185 10.92 -15.62 -3.94
CA VAL A 185 11.14 -15.16 -2.58
C VAL A 185 10.86 -16.30 -1.59
N VAL A 186 11.80 -16.51 -0.67
CA VAL A 186 11.61 -17.45 0.45
C VAL A 186 10.69 -16.83 1.51
N ARG A 187 9.88 -17.67 2.16
CA ARG A 187 8.84 -17.25 3.11
C ARG A 187 9.35 -16.28 4.19
N GLN A 188 10.55 -16.53 4.73
CA GLN A 188 11.17 -15.72 5.78
C GLN A 188 11.59 -14.31 5.31
N LYS A 189 11.65 -14.04 4.01
CA LYS A 189 11.96 -12.73 3.44
C LYS A 189 10.73 -12.04 2.85
N PHE A 190 9.57 -12.69 2.88
CA PHE A 190 8.38 -12.17 2.21
C PHE A 190 7.82 -10.93 2.90
N GLN A 191 7.82 -10.88 4.23
CA GLN A 191 7.43 -9.67 4.98
C GLN A 191 8.38 -8.49 4.71
N LEU A 192 9.69 -8.76 4.55
CA LEU A 192 10.67 -7.72 4.18
C LEU A 192 10.36 -7.11 2.81
N VAL A 193 9.94 -7.92 1.83
CA VAL A 193 9.50 -7.42 0.52
C VAL A 193 8.28 -6.51 0.68
N GLY A 194 7.28 -6.92 1.47
CA GLY A 194 6.09 -6.09 1.71
C GLY A 194 6.41 -4.76 2.40
N ALA A 195 7.23 -4.80 3.46
CA ALA A 195 7.66 -3.60 4.17
C ALA A 195 8.44 -2.62 3.26
N ALA A 196 9.41 -3.13 2.49
CA ALA A 196 10.17 -2.31 1.57
C ALA A 196 9.32 -1.77 0.40
N ALA A 197 8.38 -2.56 -0.14
CA ALA A 197 7.47 -2.12 -1.18
C ALA A 197 6.54 -0.99 -0.69
N MET A 198 6.00 -1.11 0.52
CA MET A 198 5.21 -0.05 1.14
C MET A 198 6.06 1.19 1.43
N MET A 199 7.29 1.02 1.94
CA MET A 199 8.22 2.13 2.12
C MET A 199 8.46 2.89 0.81
N VAL A 200 8.70 2.17 -0.30
CA VAL A 200 8.82 2.80 -1.63
C VAL A 200 7.54 3.53 -2.00
N ALA A 201 6.36 2.93 -1.82
CA ALA A 201 5.08 3.59 -2.11
C ALA A 201 4.89 4.88 -1.29
N THR A 202 5.24 4.88 0.00
CA THR A 202 5.16 6.09 0.82
C THR A 202 6.07 7.21 0.31
N LYS A 203 7.25 6.89 -0.23
CA LYS A 203 8.15 7.88 -0.85
C LYS A 203 7.61 8.45 -2.16
N MET A 204 6.72 7.74 -2.84
CA MET A 204 6.13 8.19 -4.10
C MET A 204 4.92 9.12 -3.88
N GLU A 205 4.06 8.80 -2.92
CA GLU A 205 2.74 9.45 -2.79
C GLU A 205 2.57 10.28 -1.51
N GLU A 206 3.28 9.98 -0.43
CA GLU A 206 3.07 10.66 0.85
C GLU A 206 3.94 11.92 0.98
N TYR A 207 3.37 12.98 1.56
CA TYR A 207 4.12 14.19 1.91
C TYR A 207 5.24 13.91 2.92
N GLN A 208 5.01 12.96 3.84
CA GLN A 208 5.97 12.54 4.86
C GLN A 208 6.17 11.02 4.81
N PRO A 209 7.14 10.53 4.01
CA PRO A 209 7.43 9.11 3.97
C PRO A 209 8.07 8.63 5.27
N ILE A 210 7.86 7.35 5.57
CA ILE A 210 8.40 6.69 6.75
C ILE A 210 9.83 6.20 6.48
N ASP A 211 10.70 6.34 7.48
CA ASP A 211 12.08 5.89 7.39
C ASP A 211 12.24 4.37 7.60
N SER A 212 13.41 3.83 7.25
CA SER A 212 13.69 2.40 7.34
C SER A 212 13.76 1.87 8.79
N ARG A 213 13.93 2.73 9.79
CA ARG A 213 13.96 2.34 11.22
C ARG A 213 12.57 2.03 11.71
N GLU A 214 11.60 2.84 11.31
CA GLU A 214 10.20 2.60 11.63
C GLU A 214 9.69 1.34 10.93
N TRP A 215 10.09 1.09 9.67
CA TRP A 215 9.76 -0.18 8.99
C TRP A 215 10.42 -1.40 9.65
N SER A 216 11.65 -1.27 10.15
CA SER A 216 12.29 -2.30 11.00
C SER A 216 11.44 -2.59 12.23
N TYR A 217 11.02 -1.55 12.95
CA TYR A 217 10.15 -1.68 14.12
C TYR A 217 8.81 -2.33 13.79
N LEU A 218 8.17 -1.96 12.68
CA LEU A 218 6.89 -2.54 12.23
C LEU A 218 6.98 -4.04 11.91
N THR A 219 8.16 -4.50 11.50
CA THR A 219 8.44 -5.94 11.31
C THR A 219 8.79 -6.65 12.62
N GLY A 220 8.68 -5.98 13.77
CA GLY A 220 9.04 -6.54 15.08
C GLY A 220 10.55 -6.75 15.26
N ASP A 221 11.36 -5.89 14.61
CA ASP A 221 12.82 -5.98 14.57
C ASP A 221 13.37 -7.28 13.97
N THR A 222 12.54 -8.00 13.19
CA THR A 222 12.94 -9.20 12.44
C THR A 222 13.97 -8.86 11.36
N PHE A 223 13.88 -7.65 10.79
CA PHE A 223 14.82 -7.15 9.80
C PHE A 223 15.44 -5.84 10.25
N SER A 224 16.75 -5.68 10.05
CA SER A 224 17.42 -4.42 10.37
C SER A 224 17.07 -3.31 9.36
N PRO A 225 17.19 -2.03 9.73
CA PRO A 225 16.95 -0.91 8.81
C PRO A 225 17.80 -1.01 7.52
N LYS A 226 19.03 -1.52 7.64
CA LYS A 226 19.91 -1.80 6.51
C LYS A 226 19.33 -2.85 5.56
N GLN A 227 18.70 -3.90 6.08
CA GLN A 227 18.05 -4.92 5.25
C GLN A 227 16.84 -4.35 4.51
N VAL A 228 16.06 -3.49 5.18
CA VAL A 228 14.92 -2.79 4.56
C VAL A 228 15.40 -1.90 3.40
N LEU A 229 16.46 -1.11 3.60
CA LEU A 229 17.05 -0.29 2.53
C LEU A 229 17.61 -1.13 1.37
N LYS A 230 18.30 -2.24 1.66
CA LYS A 230 18.80 -3.15 0.62
C LYS A 230 17.65 -3.75 -0.20
N MET A 231 16.55 -4.12 0.45
CA MET A 231 15.36 -4.63 -0.24
C MET A 231 14.68 -3.55 -1.08
N GLU A 232 14.58 -2.32 -0.58
CA GLU A 232 14.09 -1.17 -1.37
C GLU A 232 14.91 -1.00 -2.66
N GLN A 233 16.25 -0.97 -2.55
CA GLN A 233 17.13 -0.83 -3.70
C GLN A 233 16.92 -1.98 -4.70
N LEU A 234 16.72 -3.20 -4.20
CA LEU A 234 16.46 -4.36 -5.05
C LEU A 234 15.11 -4.24 -5.77
N ILE A 235 14.04 -3.83 -5.08
CA ILE A 235 12.73 -3.59 -5.69
C ILE A 235 12.84 -2.54 -6.80
N LEU A 236 13.47 -1.40 -6.52
CA LEU A 236 13.65 -0.32 -7.50
C LEU A 236 14.42 -0.79 -8.75
N LYS A 237 15.49 -1.57 -8.56
CA LYS A 237 16.28 -2.15 -9.65
C LYS A 237 15.47 -3.14 -10.48
N VAL A 238 14.77 -4.07 -9.85
CA VAL A 238 13.95 -5.09 -10.54
C VAL A 238 12.81 -4.45 -11.32
N LEU A 239 12.20 -3.39 -10.78
CA LEU A 239 11.12 -2.66 -11.43
C LEU A 239 11.62 -1.60 -12.42
N ASN A 240 12.94 -1.48 -12.63
CA ASN A 240 13.57 -0.47 -13.47
C ASN A 240 13.07 0.95 -13.16
N TYR A 241 12.86 1.26 -11.88
CA TYR A 241 12.34 2.55 -11.39
C TYR A 241 10.98 2.97 -12.00
N LYS A 242 10.23 2.04 -12.63
CA LYS A 242 8.89 2.31 -13.15
C LYS A 242 7.87 2.23 -12.02
N MET A 243 7.80 3.26 -11.19
CA MET A 243 6.98 3.29 -9.97
C MET A 243 5.56 3.83 -10.21
N HIS A 244 5.37 4.73 -11.18
CA HIS A 244 4.04 5.27 -11.49
C HIS A 244 3.18 4.26 -12.29
N ALA A 245 2.52 3.35 -11.57
CA ALA A 245 1.63 2.37 -12.16
C ALA A 245 0.16 2.79 -11.99
N PRO A 246 -0.69 2.64 -13.02
CA PRO A 246 -2.13 2.85 -12.86
C PRO A 246 -2.71 1.87 -11.83
N THR A 247 -3.52 2.38 -10.92
CA THR A 247 -4.15 1.60 -9.84
C THR A 247 -5.67 1.59 -9.97
N ILE A 248 -6.30 0.62 -9.30
CA ILE A 248 -7.77 0.55 -9.21
C ILE A 248 -8.31 1.82 -8.52
N HIS A 249 -7.62 2.28 -7.46
CA HIS A 249 -8.00 3.49 -6.74
C HIS A 249 -7.97 4.73 -7.64
N GLY A 250 -6.89 4.96 -8.39
CA GLY A 250 -6.78 6.08 -9.32
C GLY A 250 -7.92 6.12 -10.36
N PHE A 251 -8.27 4.97 -10.96
CA PHE A 251 -9.40 4.90 -11.88
C PHE A 251 -10.76 5.15 -11.19
N ILE A 252 -10.96 4.68 -9.95
CA ILE A 252 -12.17 4.99 -9.18
C ILE A 252 -12.27 6.50 -8.90
N GLN A 253 -11.18 7.14 -8.49
CA GLN A 253 -11.15 8.59 -8.23
C GLN A 253 -11.52 9.38 -9.48
N GLN A 254 -10.96 9.01 -10.64
CA GLN A 254 -11.26 9.67 -11.89
C GLN A 254 -12.73 9.52 -12.30
N LEU A 255 -13.29 8.30 -12.24
CA LEU A 255 -14.72 8.07 -12.50
C LEU A 255 -15.61 8.82 -11.50
N SER A 256 -15.17 8.94 -10.25
CA SER A 256 -15.88 9.67 -9.20
C SER A 256 -15.96 11.15 -9.48
N THR A 257 -14.84 11.77 -9.89
CA THR A 257 -14.78 13.18 -10.26
C THR A 257 -15.56 13.47 -11.53
N ASP A 258 -15.45 12.62 -12.56
CA ASP A 258 -16.11 12.84 -13.86
C ASP A 258 -17.64 12.74 -13.78
N TYR A 259 -18.17 11.81 -12.99
CA TYR A 259 -19.61 11.57 -12.87
C TYR A 259 -20.25 12.27 -11.66
N GLY A 260 -19.48 12.65 -10.64
CA GLY A 260 -20.01 13.12 -9.37
C GLY A 260 -20.63 12.00 -8.53
N ILE A 261 -19.86 10.94 -8.25
CA ILE A 261 -20.31 9.81 -7.44
C ILE A 261 -20.51 10.26 -5.98
N ASP A 262 -21.61 9.83 -5.35
CA ASP A 262 -21.87 10.14 -3.94
C ASP A 262 -20.88 9.44 -3.01
N GLU A 263 -20.51 10.11 -1.91
CA GLU A 263 -19.49 9.69 -0.95
C GLU A 263 -19.68 8.24 -0.46
N LYS A 264 -20.92 7.83 -0.16
CA LYS A 264 -21.21 6.46 0.29
C LYS A 264 -20.95 5.42 -0.80
N THR A 265 -21.26 5.72 -2.05
CA THR A 265 -20.95 4.86 -3.20
C THR A 265 -19.45 4.80 -3.43
N LEU A 266 -18.74 5.93 -3.31
CA LEU A 266 -17.28 5.99 -3.42
C LEU A 266 -16.63 5.12 -2.34
N HIS A 267 -17.01 5.28 -1.06
CA HIS A 267 -16.52 4.44 0.04
C HIS A 267 -16.75 2.96 -0.20
N LEU A 268 -17.92 2.57 -0.73
CA LEU A 268 -18.20 1.16 -1.03
C LEU A 268 -17.37 0.66 -2.21
N ALA A 269 -17.15 1.48 -3.25
CA ALA A 269 -16.29 1.12 -4.37
C ALA A 269 -14.83 0.93 -3.94
N MET A 270 -14.31 1.78 -3.04
CA MET A 270 -12.97 1.65 -2.46
C MET A 270 -12.86 0.41 -1.55
N TYR A 271 -13.91 0.09 -0.78
CA TYR A 271 -13.95 -1.18 -0.03
C TYR A 271 -13.81 -2.39 -0.96
N LEU A 272 -14.59 -2.40 -2.05
CA LEU A 272 -14.55 -3.47 -3.04
C LEU A 272 -13.18 -3.55 -3.73
N SER A 273 -12.53 -2.43 -4.03
CA SER A 273 -11.19 -2.44 -4.66
C SER A 273 -10.13 -3.04 -3.74
N GLU A 274 -10.18 -2.78 -2.44
CA GLU A 274 -9.24 -3.41 -1.50
C GLU A 274 -9.50 -4.91 -1.32
N LEU A 275 -10.77 -5.36 -1.33
CA LEU A 275 -11.08 -6.79 -1.38
C LEU A 275 -10.55 -7.46 -2.65
N VAL A 276 -10.61 -6.77 -3.78
CA VAL A 276 -10.04 -7.21 -5.07
C VAL A 276 -8.52 -7.36 -4.96
N LEU A 277 -7.81 -6.42 -4.31
CA LEU A 277 -6.36 -6.53 -4.08
C LEU A 277 -5.99 -7.74 -3.22
N LEU A 278 -6.81 -8.05 -2.22
CA LEU A 278 -6.62 -9.19 -1.32
C LEU A 278 -6.67 -10.52 -2.10
N GLU A 279 -7.55 -10.64 -3.09
CA GLU A 279 -7.76 -11.82 -3.94
C GLU A 279 -6.98 -11.76 -5.27
N GLY A 280 -5.65 -11.65 -5.19
CA GLY A 280 -4.81 -11.57 -6.38
C GLY A 280 -5.03 -12.70 -7.39
N ALA A 281 -5.23 -13.94 -6.92
CA ALA A 281 -5.44 -15.10 -7.79
C ALA A 281 -6.60 -14.93 -8.80
N THR A 282 -7.68 -14.28 -8.36
CA THR A 282 -8.91 -14.11 -9.14
C THR A 282 -8.83 -12.90 -10.08
N TYR A 283 -8.17 -11.84 -9.63
CA TYR A 283 -8.30 -10.50 -10.22
C TYR A 283 -7.08 -9.99 -10.98
N LEU A 284 -5.87 -10.51 -10.70
CA LEU A 284 -4.63 -10.00 -11.31
C LEU A 284 -4.61 -10.04 -12.85
N ASP A 285 -5.39 -10.94 -13.44
CA ASP A 285 -5.46 -11.10 -14.89
C ASP A 285 -6.30 -10.02 -15.61
N HIS A 286 -7.05 -9.21 -14.86
CA HIS A 286 -7.85 -8.10 -15.38
C HIS A 286 -7.10 -6.76 -15.30
N TYR A 287 -7.49 -5.82 -16.15
CA TYR A 287 -6.97 -4.45 -16.10
C TYR A 287 -7.52 -3.68 -14.89
N PRO A 288 -6.71 -2.84 -14.23
CA PRO A 288 -7.17 -1.96 -13.15
C PRO A 288 -8.38 -1.11 -13.53
N SER A 289 -8.46 -0.58 -14.76
CA SER A 289 -9.61 0.21 -15.24
C SER A 289 -10.91 -0.59 -15.25
N LYS A 290 -10.84 -1.87 -15.65
CA LYS A 290 -11.98 -2.79 -15.69
C LYS A 290 -12.42 -3.18 -14.28
N LEU A 291 -11.47 -3.46 -13.39
CA LEU A 291 -11.75 -3.76 -11.98
C LEU A 291 -12.38 -2.58 -11.27
N ALA A 292 -11.86 -1.36 -11.48
CA ALA A 292 -12.40 -0.12 -10.93
C ALA A 292 -13.84 0.14 -11.40
N SER A 293 -14.07 0.03 -12.70
CA SER A 293 -15.40 0.19 -13.30
C SER A 293 -16.41 -0.82 -12.73
N ALA A 294 -15.99 -2.08 -12.59
CA ALA A 294 -16.81 -3.12 -11.97
C ALA A 294 -17.10 -2.84 -10.48
N CYS A 295 -16.12 -2.36 -9.71
CA CYS A 295 -16.32 -1.96 -8.30
C CYS A 295 -17.35 -0.84 -8.18
N VAL A 296 -17.28 0.18 -9.03
CA VAL A 296 -18.25 1.29 -9.06
C VAL A 296 -19.65 0.79 -9.44
N ALA A 297 -19.77 -0.01 -10.50
CA ALA A 297 -21.04 -0.57 -10.94
C ALA A 297 -21.70 -1.42 -9.83
N LEU A 298 -20.92 -2.27 -9.16
CA LEU A 298 -21.37 -3.10 -8.06
C LEU A 298 -21.78 -2.26 -6.84
N ALA A 299 -21.00 -1.24 -6.47
CA ALA A 299 -21.32 -0.35 -5.36
C ALA A 299 -22.67 0.36 -5.59
N ARG A 300 -22.90 0.87 -6.80
CA ARG A 300 -24.17 1.51 -7.20
C ARG A 300 -25.35 0.54 -7.13
N PHE A 301 -25.16 -0.68 -7.60
CA PHE A 301 -26.18 -1.74 -7.53
C PHE A 301 -26.54 -2.09 -6.07
N LEU A 302 -25.53 -2.33 -5.22
CA LEU A 302 -25.74 -2.66 -3.81
C LEU A 302 -26.45 -1.54 -3.03
N LEU A 303 -26.24 -0.29 -3.43
CA LEU A 303 -26.89 0.89 -2.82
C LEU A 303 -28.23 1.27 -3.48
N SER A 304 -28.79 0.44 -4.35
CA SER A 304 -30.10 0.69 -4.99
C SER A 304 -30.14 1.97 -5.83
N LYS A 305 -29.03 2.37 -6.44
CA LYS A 305 -29.04 3.54 -7.34
C LYS A 305 -29.89 3.21 -8.57
N ARG A 306 -30.54 4.23 -9.14
CA ARG A 306 -31.48 4.11 -10.27
C ARG A 306 -30.91 3.28 -11.44
N GLN A 307 -29.64 3.52 -11.77
CA GLN A 307 -28.91 2.74 -12.77
C GLN A 307 -27.58 2.29 -12.17
N ALA A 308 -27.31 0.99 -12.24
CA ALA A 308 -26.03 0.42 -11.81
C ALA A 308 -24.87 0.99 -12.65
N TRP A 309 -25.06 1.13 -13.96
CA TRP A 309 -24.06 1.66 -14.89
C TRP A 309 -24.66 2.65 -15.91
N PRO A 310 -24.72 3.95 -15.55
CA PRO A 310 -25.21 5.01 -16.42
C PRO A 310 -24.44 5.19 -17.71
N GLY A 311 -25.10 5.76 -18.72
CA GLY A 311 -24.50 6.08 -20.02
C GLY A 311 -23.30 7.02 -19.94
N GLU A 312 -23.24 7.96 -18.97
CA GLU A 312 -22.04 8.78 -18.76
C GLU A 312 -20.83 7.93 -18.34
N LEU A 313 -21.00 7.01 -17.39
CA LEU A 313 -19.93 6.14 -16.91
C LEU A 313 -19.48 5.14 -17.99
N ARG A 314 -20.41 4.67 -18.83
CA ARG A 314 -20.09 3.89 -20.02
C ARG A 314 -19.25 4.70 -21.02
N ARG A 315 -19.59 5.96 -21.28
CA ARG A 315 -18.83 6.84 -22.18
C ARG A 315 -17.45 7.18 -21.62
N ALA A 316 -17.33 7.46 -20.33
CA ALA A 316 -16.06 7.78 -19.68
C ALA A 316 -15.12 6.57 -19.64
N SER A 317 -15.64 5.40 -19.23
CA SER A 317 -14.82 4.20 -19.05
C SER A 317 -14.52 3.45 -20.35
N GLY A 318 -15.42 3.52 -21.33
CA GLY A 318 -15.42 2.70 -22.53
C GLY A 318 -15.91 1.25 -22.31
N TYR A 319 -16.39 0.89 -21.12
CA TYR A 319 -16.90 -0.45 -20.81
C TYR A 319 -18.42 -0.50 -20.78
N SER A 320 -18.98 -1.49 -21.44
CA SER A 320 -20.40 -1.86 -21.36
C SER A 320 -20.69 -2.69 -20.11
N LEU A 321 -21.96 -2.72 -19.70
CA LEU A 321 -22.39 -3.51 -18.54
C LEU A 321 -22.16 -5.00 -18.75
N ALA A 322 -22.39 -5.50 -19.98
CA ALA A 322 -22.13 -6.88 -20.38
C ALA A 322 -20.65 -7.29 -20.23
N GLU A 323 -19.71 -6.39 -20.56
CA GLU A 323 -18.27 -6.66 -20.41
C GLU A 323 -17.83 -6.69 -18.93
N LEU A 324 -18.50 -5.91 -18.08
CA LEU A 324 -18.24 -5.85 -16.64
C LEU A 324 -18.92 -7.00 -15.88
N GLY A 325 -20.06 -7.50 -16.35
CA GLY A 325 -20.87 -8.52 -15.68
C GLY A 325 -20.08 -9.71 -15.09
N PRO A 326 -19.19 -10.39 -15.85
CA PRO A 326 -18.40 -11.49 -15.32
C PRO A 326 -17.43 -11.12 -14.18
N VAL A 327 -16.94 -9.88 -14.15
CA VAL A 327 -16.08 -9.37 -13.07
C VAL A 327 -16.93 -8.95 -11.88
N VAL A 328 -18.05 -8.28 -12.12
CA VAL A 328 -18.99 -7.85 -11.08
C VAL A 328 -19.56 -9.04 -10.31
N ARG A 329 -19.95 -10.13 -10.99
CA ARG A 329 -20.43 -11.36 -10.33
C ARG A 329 -19.39 -11.92 -9.35
N ARG A 330 -18.13 -11.99 -9.77
CA ARG A 330 -17.02 -12.43 -8.90
C ARG A 330 -16.79 -11.48 -7.73
N GLN A 331 -16.78 -10.17 -7.97
CA GLN A 331 -16.65 -9.16 -6.91
C GLN A 331 -17.81 -9.24 -5.91
N HIS A 332 -19.02 -9.54 -6.38
CA HIS A 332 -20.20 -9.75 -5.53
C HIS A 332 -20.04 -10.99 -4.65
N GLU A 333 -19.55 -12.10 -5.19
CA GLU A 333 -19.21 -13.30 -4.42
C GLU A 333 -18.14 -13.02 -3.36
N THR A 334 -17.07 -12.32 -3.74
CA THR A 334 -16.02 -11.86 -2.81
C THR A 334 -16.61 -11.00 -1.69
N PHE A 335 -17.46 -10.03 -2.02
CA PHE A 335 -18.12 -9.17 -1.04
C PHE A 335 -19.03 -9.96 -0.10
N ARG A 336 -19.83 -10.89 -0.64
CA ARG A 336 -20.74 -11.75 0.12
C ARG A 336 -20.00 -12.66 1.10
N ASN A 337 -18.84 -13.18 0.69
CA ASN A 337 -17.99 -14.05 1.49
C ASN A 337 -17.04 -13.28 2.43
N SER A 338 -16.95 -11.96 2.32
CA SER A 338 -16.09 -11.14 3.19
C SER A 338 -16.36 -11.28 4.70
N PRO A 339 -17.59 -11.50 5.22
CA PRO A 339 -17.84 -11.64 6.65
C PRO A 339 -17.27 -12.93 7.25
N THR A 340 -17.17 -13.98 6.44
CA THR A 340 -16.76 -15.33 6.88
C THR A 340 -15.26 -15.55 6.78
N ARG A 341 -14.50 -14.55 6.32
CA ARG A 341 -13.05 -14.66 6.16
C ARG A 341 -12.30 -14.44 7.46
N GLU A 342 -11.16 -15.12 7.55
CA GLU A 342 -10.22 -14.99 8.67
C GLU A 342 -9.52 -13.62 8.65
N LEU A 343 -9.16 -13.14 7.45
CA LEU A 343 -8.54 -11.84 7.22
C LEU A 343 -9.58 -10.73 7.30
N LYS A 344 -9.42 -9.84 8.28
CA LYS A 344 -10.46 -8.88 8.69
C LYS A 344 -10.02 -7.43 8.64
N ALA A 345 -8.76 -7.10 8.38
CA ALA A 345 -8.25 -5.73 8.49
C ALA A 345 -9.04 -4.76 7.61
N ILE A 346 -9.20 -5.11 6.34
CA ILE A 346 -9.94 -4.30 5.35
C ILE A 346 -11.40 -4.13 5.77
N ARG A 347 -12.06 -5.23 6.19
CA ARG A 347 -13.46 -5.16 6.64
C ARG A 347 -13.61 -4.26 7.87
N THR A 348 -12.68 -4.34 8.82
CA THR A 348 -12.66 -3.50 10.02
C THR A 348 -12.45 -2.03 9.67
N LYS A 349 -11.51 -1.72 8.77
CA LYS A 349 -11.29 -0.37 8.21
C LYS A 349 -12.60 0.24 7.69
N TYR A 350 -13.27 -0.45 6.78
CA TYR A 350 -14.51 0.04 6.14
C TYR A 350 -15.79 -0.15 6.98
N SER A 351 -15.69 -0.74 8.17
CA SER A 351 -16.77 -0.74 9.17
C SER A 351 -16.80 0.55 10.00
N SER A 352 -15.72 1.34 9.94
CA SER A 352 -15.62 2.64 10.60
C SER A 352 -16.64 3.65 10.06
N PRO A 353 -17.16 4.58 10.91
CA PRO A 353 -17.98 5.69 10.44
C PRO A 353 -17.25 6.60 9.43
N LYS A 354 -15.91 6.65 9.46
CA LYS A 354 -15.08 7.39 8.48
C LYS A 354 -15.41 6.99 7.03
N PHE A 355 -15.72 5.71 6.80
CA PHE A 355 -16.03 5.15 5.50
C PHE A 355 -17.52 4.82 5.35
N SER A 356 -18.40 5.61 5.97
CA SER A 356 -19.87 5.44 5.94
C SER A 356 -20.38 4.04 6.35
N ARG A 357 -19.56 3.26 7.08
CA ARG A 357 -19.86 1.87 7.50
C ARG A 357 -20.26 0.94 6.35
N VAL A 358 -19.66 1.14 5.17
CA VAL A 358 -20.02 0.41 3.94
C VAL A 358 -19.80 -1.10 4.03
N ALA A 359 -18.88 -1.57 4.89
CA ALA A 359 -18.67 -3.01 5.12
C ALA A 359 -19.86 -3.71 5.80
N LEU A 360 -20.80 -2.96 6.38
CA LEU A 360 -22.01 -3.47 7.03
C LEU A 360 -23.22 -3.51 6.10
N VAL A 361 -23.09 -3.05 4.85
CA VAL A 361 -24.16 -3.11 3.86
C VAL A 361 -24.54 -4.56 3.60
N ARG A 362 -25.84 -4.85 3.64
CA ARG A 362 -26.33 -6.21 3.40
C ARG A 362 -26.13 -6.58 1.92
N PRO A 363 -25.56 -7.75 1.60
CA PRO A 363 -25.47 -8.21 0.23
C PRO A 363 -26.88 -8.39 -0.34
N ARG A 364 -27.15 -7.76 -1.48
CA ARG A 364 -28.35 -8.03 -2.28
C ARG A 364 -28.13 -9.28 -3.12
N ASN A 365 -29.20 -10.01 -3.43
CA ASN A 365 -29.11 -11.12 -4.39
C ASN A 365 -28.91 -10.53 -5.78
N LEU A 366 -27.82 -10.91 -6.43
CA LEU A 366 -27.58 -10.58 -7.82
C LEU A 366 -28.26 -11.69 -8.65
N VAL A 367 -29.57 -11.55 -8.87
CA VAL A 367 -30.30 -12.47 -9.76
C VAL A 367 -29.89 -12.13 -11.19
N GLY A 368 -29.53 -13.15 -11.97
CA GLY A 368 -28.75 -13.06 -13.22
C GLY A 368 -29.24 -12.05 -14.27
N ASP A 369 -30.49 -11.60 -14.21
CA ASP A 369 -31.10 -10.68 -15.17
C ASP A 369 -31.32 -9.25 -14.65
N GLU A 370 -31.13 -8.95 -13.36
CA GLU A 370 -31.33 -7.59 -12.84
C GLU A 370 -30.16 -6.66 -13.15
N PHE A 371 -28.94 -7.21 -13.19
CA PHE A 371 -27.74 -6.43 -13.46
C PHE A 371 -27.51 -6.19 -14.96
N ASP A 372 -28.06 -7.04 -15.84
CA ASP A 372 -27.85 -6.97 -17.29
C ASP A 372 -28.96 -6.17 -18.03
N LYS A 373 -30.00 -5.71 -17.31
CA LYS A 373 -31.04 -4.85 -17.89
C LYS A 373 -30.53 -3.42 -18.00
N GLU A 374 -30.04 -3.07 -19.20
CA GLU A 374 -29.91 -1.67 -19.63
C GLU A 374 -31.33 -1.09 -19.76
N GLU A 375 -31.80 -0.36 -18.75
CA GLU A 375 -32.99 0.53 -18.88
C GLU A 375 -32.61 1.86 -19.54
#